data_AF-A0A9P0BKU0-F1
#
_entry.id   AF-A0A9P0BKU0-F1
#
_cell.length_a   1.000
_cell.length_b   1.000
_cell.length_c   1.000
_cell.angle_alpha   90.00
_cell.angle_beta   90.00
_cell.angle_gamma   90.00
#
_symmetry.space_group_name_H-M   'P 1'
#
loop_
_entity.id
_entity.type
_entity.pdbx_description
1 polymer ?
#
loop_
_entity_poly.entity_id
_entity_poly.type
_entity_poly.pdbx_seq_one_letter_code
_entity_poly.pdbx_strand_id
1 'polypeptide(L)'
;MVEEIKTKIITNIKDDMTMKLTMNMINNNYTVANMTSELLTNLSSEVISQMNNKMPSMLPKDSDTDDLKQQIMQRVMDNIRSNITMAKDAVVNMTADALIDNIATIVADSMAALVNGLVSVRPNVTENVCFQNNDTETICYDFGFPEVGNYDLRTTTLTIFFMREHNRLARALHEINPCWKDDRLFKVARQINIATAANIFMYELLPSLLGFRNMVNYGILSENVEHVSAYEADAVPLVYAEYDIATRYFHTFLDGRVKTYTESYHYKDEYSYSDTMFRSGLLEKGKILEEINRGTFHQNAAKIDDIQDPEISESYFGKRLQKAHDLPAIGIQRGRDMGIRGYNDYRHLCGLKPAKKFRDFLDVMEIEKVEALKRLYDTVDDVDLLAGVMSENHIQGIYVGPTLFCIMMKQYEVYRYSDRFWFERGDQMHSFSLETCQSRVHTSMDSI
;
A
#
# COMPACT_ATOMS: atom_id res chain seq x y z
N MET A 1 17.24 6.94 -6.93
CA MET A 1 17.69 5.57 -7.28
C MET A 1 18.34 5.50 -8.65
N VAL A 2 17.65 5.77 -9.77
CA VAL A 2 18.24 5.71 -11.13
C VAL A 2 19.42 6.68 -11.30
N GLU A 3 19.29 7.92 -10.83
CA GLU A 3 20.41 8.89 -10.86
C GLU A 3 21.58 8.51 -9.95
N GLU A 4 21.32 7.79 -8.85
CA GLU A 4 22.37 7.28 -7.96
C GLU A 4 23.11 6.08 -8.59
N ILE A 5 22.37 5.23 -9.31
CA ILE A 5 22.93 4.13 -10.11
C ILE A 5 23.75 4.67 -11.27
N LYS A 6 23.24 5.68 -12.00
CA LYS A 6 24.00 6.39 -13.05
C LYS A 6 25.30 6.94 -12.49
N THR A 7 25.24 7.66 -11.38
CA THR A 7 26.42 8.26 -10.75
C THR A 7 27.46 7.20 -10.38
N LYS A 8 27.05 6.09 -9.74
CA LYS A 8 27.95 4.98 -9.39
C LYS A 8 28.56 4.28 -10.60
N ILE A 9 27.78 4.08 -11.67
CA ILE A 9 28.26 3.47 -12.92
C ILE A 9 29.28 4.39 -13.59
N ILE A 10 28.98 5.70 -13.69
CA ILE A 10 29.89 6.70 -14.28
C ILE A 10 31.20 6.72 -13.51
N THR A 11 31.18 6.81 -12.18
CA THR A 11 32.40 6.85 -11.35
C THR A 11 33.25 5.59 -11.53
N ASN A 12 32.64 4.40 -11.47
CA ASN A 12 33.38 3.14 -11.62
C ASN A 12 34.00 2.97 -13.02
N ILE A 13 33.31 3.41 -14.07
CA ILE A 13 33.80 3.35 -15.45
C ILE A 13 34.93 4.37 -15.65
N LYS A 14 34.78 5.60 -15.15
CA LYS A 14 35.82 6.64 -15.22
C LYS A 14 37.10 6.19 -14.51
N ASP A 15 36.98 5.61 -13.31
CA ASP A 15 38.14 5.19 -12.52
C ASP A 15 38.92 4.05 -13.21
N ASP A 16 38.24 3.05 -13.77
CA ASP A 16 38.88 1.90 -14.44
C ASP A 16 39.45 2.27 -15.82
N MET A 17 38.75 3.10 -16.61
CA MET A 17 39.20 3.51 -17.94
C MET A 17 40.34 4.53 -17.89
N THR A 18 40.29 5.49 -16.96
CA THR A 18 41.37 6.48 -16.79
C THR A 18 42.68 5.77 -16.47
N MET A 19 42.67 4.84 -15.52
CA MET A 19 43.87 4.10 -15.12
C MET A 19 44.48 3.28 -16.29
N LYS A 20 43.65 2.66 -17.14
CA LYS A 20 44.12 1.83 -18.27
C LYS A 20 44.53 2.64 -19.49
N LEU A 21 43.81 3.71 -19.83
CA LEU A 21 44.22 4.63 -20.90
C LEU A 21 45.55 5.28 -20.57
N THR A 22 45.76 5.69 -19.32
CA THR A 22 47.05 6.21 -18.85
C THR A 22 48.16 5.15 -19.00
N MET A 23 47.93 3.89 -18.59
CA MET A 23 48.90 2.79 -18.77
C MET A 23 49.21 2.48 -20.24
N ASN A 24 48.21 2.49 -21.12
CA ASN A 24 48.38 2.13 -22.54
C ASN A 24 49.05 3.27 -23.34
N MET A 25 48.78 4.54 -22.98
CA MET A 25 49.48 5.71 -23.52
C MET A 25 50.97 5.71 -23.15
N ILE A 26 51.29 5.30 -21.91
CA ILE A 26 52.68 5.17 -21.44
C ILE A 26 53.42 4.05 -22.17
N ASN A 27 52.79 2.90 -22.39
CA ASN A 27 53.45 1.72 -22.95
C ASN A 27 53.66 1.77 -24.48
N ASN A 28 52.85 2.53 -25.22
CA ASN A 28 52.87 2.53 -26.70
C ASN A 28 53.25 3.88 -27.33
N ASN A 29 53.64 4.88 -26.52
CA ASN A 29 54.23 6.15 -26.96
C ASN A 29 53.39 6.95 -27.99
N TYR A 30 52.07 6.90 -27.87
CA TYR A 30 51.14 7.60 -28.77
C TYR A 30 51.04 9.11 -28.44
N THR A 31 50.92 9.96 -29.46
CA THR A 31 50.52 11.37 -29.33
C THR A 31 49.03 11.54 -29.67
N VAL A 32 48.36 12.47 -28.97
CA VAL A 32 46.90 12.69 -28.97
C VAL A 32 46.28 12.82 -30.37
N ALA A 33 47.05 13.24 -31.38
CA ALA A 33 46.56 13.46 -32.74
C ALA A 33 46.46 12.19 -33.62
N ASN A 34 47.21 11.12 -33.33
CA ASN A 34 47.21 9.89 -34.15
C ASN A 34 46.27 8.80 -33.62
N MET A 35 45.55 9.06 -32.52
CA MET A 35 44.86 8.02 -31.76
C MET A 35 43.43 7.74 -32.22
N THR A 36 42.76 8.61 -32.98
CA THR A 36 41.29 8.61 -32.90
C THR A 36 40.60 7.43 -33.60
N SER A 37 41.07 6.91 -34.73
CA SER A 37 40.33 5.82 -35.42
C SER A 37 40.62 4.42 -34.86
N GLU A 38 41.89 4.09 -34.64
CA GLU A 38 42.33 2.74 -34.31
C GLU A 38 42.16 2.46 -32.81
N LEU A 39 42.41 3.49 -31.98
CA LEU A 39 42.12 3.44 -30.54
C LEU A 39 40.61 3.38 -30.29
N LEU A 40 39.74 4.12 -31.01
CA LEU A 40 38.29 4.00 -30.79
C LEU A 40 37.78 2.58 -31.07
N THR A 41 38.34 1.91 -32.07
CA THR A 41 37.93 0.54 -32.44
C THR A 41 38.46 -0.48 -31.43
N ASN A 42 39.71 -0.36 -31.01
CA ASN A 42 40.32 -1.26 -30.02
C ASN A 42 39.81 -0.99 -28.60
N LEU A 43 39.67 0.28 -28.21
CA LEU A 43 39.14 0.69 -26.91
C LEU A 43 37.64 0.38 -26.81
N SER A 44 36.85 0.57 -27.88
CA SER A 44 35.44 0.15 -27.84
C SER A 44 35.31 -1.36 -27.69
N SER A 45 36.08 -2.16 -28.44
CA SER A 45 36.04 -3.62 -28.33
C SER A 45 36.55 -4.13 -26.97
N GLU A 46 37.55 -3.49 -26.40
CA GLU A 46 38.12 -3.84 -25.09
C GLU A 46 37.22 -3.38 -23.92
N VAL A 47 36.63 -2.18 -24.00
CA VAL A 47 35.60 -1.71 -23.05
C VAL A 47 34.36 -2.60 -23.12
N ILE A 48 33.91 -2.97 -24.32
CA ILE A 48 32.82 -3.93 -24.53
C ILE A 48 33.14 -5.27 -23.87
N SER A 49 34.36 -5.78 -24.07
CA SER A 49 34.82 -7.05 -23.47
C SER A 49 34.86 -7.01 -21.95
N GLN A 50 35.40 -5.93 -21.36
CA GLN A 50 35.51 -5.78 -19.91
C GLN A 50 34.15 -5.55 -19.23
N MET A 51 33.26 -4.79 -19.87
CA MET A 51 31.88 -4.64 -19.42
C MET A 51 31.15 -5.98 -19.45
N ASN A 52 31.33 -6.79 -20.50
CA ASN A 52 30.74 -8.13 -20.59
C ASN A 52 31.17 -9.04 -19.41
N ASN A 53 32.41 -8.88 -18.94
CA ASN A 53 32.95 -9.67 -17.83
C ASN A 53 32.53 -9.15 -16.43
N LYS A 54 32.35 -7.84 -16.24
CA LYS A 54 32.04 -7.24 -14.92
C LYS A 54 30.55 -6.99 -14.67
N MET A 55 29.76 -6.76 -15.72
CA MET A 55 28.33 -6.41 -15.62
C MET A 55 27.46 -7.45 -14.90
N PRO A 56 27.71 -8.78 -14.99
CA PRO A 56 26.96 -9.77 -14.20
C PRO A 56 27.07 -9.57 -12.67
N SER A 57 28.20 -9.03 -12.20
CA SER A 57 28.42 -8.72 -10.77
C SER A 57 27.80 -7.41 -10.30
N MET A 58 27.35 -6.58 -11.25
CA MET A 58 26.68 -5.29 -11.01
C MET A 58 25.14 -5.42 -10.98
N LEU A 59 24.60 -6.59 -11.35
CA LEU A 59 23.18 -6.90 -11.29
C LEU A 59 22.81 -7.53 -9.93
N PRO A 60 21.58 -7.34 -9.42
CA PRO A 60 21.13 -7.95 -8.17
C PRO A 60 21.27 -9.48 -8.21
N LYS A 61 21.72 -10.08 -7.09
CA LYS A 61 22.01 -11.53 -7.03
C LYS A 61 20.78 -12.44 -7.16
N ASP A 62 19.57 -11.91 -6.95
CA ASP A 62 18.35 -12.70 -6.76
C ASP A 62 17.45 -12.85 -8.01
N SER A 63 17.95 -12.62 -9.23
CA SER A 63 17.20 -13.06 -10.43
C SER A 63 17.54 -14.51 -10.78
N ASP A 64 16.63 -15.39 -10.39
CA ASP A 64 16.50 -16.74 -10.93
C ASP A 64 16.10 -16.65 -12.41
N THR A 65 17.12 -16.77 -13.29
CA THR A 65 17.15 -17.34 -14.64
C THR A 65 18.32 -16.68 -15.39
N ASP A 66 19.42 -17.42 -15.58
CA ASP A 66 20.60 -16.97 -16.31
C ASP A 66 20.28 -16.49 -17.74
N ASP A 67 19.16 -16.94 -18.31
CA ASP A 67 18.70 -16.59 -19.66
C ASP A 67 18.22 -15.12 -19.76
N LEU A 68 17.49 -14.62 -18.75
CA LEU A 68 17.05 -13.22 -18.72
C LEU A 68 18.25 -12.28 -18.53
N LYS A 69 19.23 -12.66 -17.70
CA LYS A 69 20.48 -11.92 -17.55
C LYS A 69 21.25 -11.86 -18.88
N GLN A 70 21.33 -12.96 -19.63
CA GLN A 70 21.98 -12.98 -20.96
C GLN A 70 21.24 -12.13 -22.00
N GLN A 71 19.91 -12.16 -22.03
CA GLN A 71 19.12 -11.34 -22.96
C GLN A 71 19.24 -9.84 -22.65
N ILE A 72 19.26 -9.48 -21.37
CA ILE A 72 19.52 -8.12 -20.87
C ILE A 72 20.92 -7.67 -21.31
N MET A 73 21.94 -8.51 -21.10
CA MET A 73 23.31 -8.22 -21.51
C MET A 73 23.39 -7.96 -23.01
N GLN A 74 22.78 -8.82 -23.83
CA GLN A 74 22.84 -8.67 -25.29
C GLN A 74 22.23 -7.33 -25.76
N ARG A 75 21.07 -6.92 -25.23
CA ARG A 75 20.43 -5.64 -25.58
C ARG A 75 21.24 -4.42 -25.19
N VAL A 76 21.92 -4.45 -24.03
CA VAL A 76 22.83 -3.36 -23.61
C VAL A 76 23.98 -3.23 -24.59
N MET A 77 24.59 -4.35 -24.97
CA MET A 77 25.74 -4.35 -25.86
C MET A 77 25.38 -3.86 -27.27
N ASP A 78 24.19 -4.18 -27.77
CA ASP A 78 23.73 -3.72 -29.08
C ASP A 78 23.41 -2.22 -29.09
N ASN A 79 22.82 -1.69 -28.02
CA ASN A 79 22.58 -0.24 -27.86
C ASN A 79 23.89 0.57 -27.72
N ILE A 80 24.85 0.05 -26.94
CA ILE A 80 26.17 0.69 -26.81
C ILE A 80 26.89 0.73 -28.16
N ARG A 81 26.90 -0.38 -28.91
CA ARG A 81 27.49 -0.43 -30.26
C ARG A 81 26.83 0.57 -31.21
N SER A 82 25.50 0.64 -31.21
CA SER A 82 24.76 1.58 -32.05
C SER A 82 25.14 3.03 -31.73
N ASN A 83 25.13 3.42 -30.44
CA ASN A 83 25.44 4.77 -30.01
C ASN A 83 26.91 5.17 -30.27
N ILE A 84 27.86 4.28 -30.04
CA ILE A 84 29.28 4.53 -30.38
C ILE A 84 29.45 4.69 -31.89
N THR A 85 28.75 3.88 -32.69
CA THR A 85 28.82 3.96 -34.15
C THR A 85 28.22 5.27 -34.67
N MET A 86 27.10 5.74 -34.10
CA MET A 86 26.50 7.03 -34.44
C MET A 86 27.36 8.22 -34.01
N ALA A 87 28.13 8.09 -32.92
CA ALA A 87 29.01 9.14 -32.42
C ALA A 87 30.38 9.17 -33.10
N LYS A 88 30.68 8.23 -34.00
CA LYS A 88 32.02 8.00 -34.59
C LYS A 88 32.64 9.28 -35.18
N ASP A 89 31.86 10.10 -35.88
CA ASP A 89 32.35 11.32 -36.54
C ASP A 89 32.50 12.51 -35.58
N ALA A 90 31.74 12.54 -34.48
CA ALA A 90 31.80 13.60 -33.46
C ALA A 90 32.99 13.43 -32.49
N VAL A 91 33.56 12.22 -32.42
CA VAL A 91 34.56 11.84 -31.43
C VAL A 91 36.01 11.99 -31.92
N VAL A 92 36.21 12.14 -33.24
CA VAL A 92 37.54 12.21 -33.90
C VAL A 92 38.38 13.43 -33.47
N ASN A 93 37.77 14.43 -32.82
CA ASN A 93 38.44 15.65 -32.36
C ASN A 93 38.38 15.86 -30.83
N MET A 94 38.01 14.85 -30.04
CA MET A 94 37.91 14.95 -28.59
C MET A 94 39.25 14.69 -27.89
N THR A 95 39.48 15.34 -26.75
CA THR A 95 40.56 14.98 -25.82
C THR A 95 40.24 13.64 -25.14
N ALA A 96 41.26 12.94 -24.63
CA ALA A 96 41.09 11.63 -23.98
C ALA A 96 40.08 11.69 -22.81
N ASP A 97 40.13 12.75 -21.99
CA ASP A 97 39.20 12.93 -20.86
C ASP A 97 37.76 13.20 -21.35
N ALA A 98 37.61 14.03 -22.39
CA ALA A 98 36.29 14.30 -22.98
C ALA A 98 35.69 13.05 -23.62
N LEU A 99 36.53 12.18 -24.19
CA LEU A 99 36.13 10.89 -24.74
C LEU A 99 35.67 9.92 -23.64
N ILE A 100 36.44 9.79 -22.56
CA ILE A 100 36.08 8.95 -21.40
C ILE A 100 34.75 9.39 -20.81
N ASP A 101 34.56 10.70 -20.64
CA ASP A 101 33.33 11.27 -20.09
C ASP A 101 32.12 11.01 -20.97
N ASN A 102 32.27 11.12 -22.29
CA ASN A 102 31.18 10.84 -23.22
C ASN A 102 30.81 9.36 -23.22
N ILE A 103 31.79 8.46 -23.24
CA ILE A 103 31.54 7.00 -23.19
C ILE A 103 30.87 6.62 -21.87
N ALA A 104 31.37 7.12 -20.74
CA ALA A 104 30.79 6.84 -19.42
C ALA A 104 29.33 7.33 -19.33
N THR A 105 29.04 8.49 -19.91
CA THR A 105 27.67 9.05 -19.96
C THR A 105 26.76 8.21 -20.86
N ILE A 106 27.19 7.87 -22.08
CA ILE A 106 26.42 7.03 -23.01
C ILE A 106 26.10 5.66 -22.39
N VAL A 107 27.08 5.04 -21.72
CA VAL A 107 26.89 3.77 -21.04
C VAL A 107 25.92 3.90 -19.88
N ALA A 108 26.09 4.92 -19.03
CA ALA A 108 25.21 5.14 -17.89
C ALA A 108 23.77 5.46 -18.31
N ASP A 109 23.58 6.26 -19.36
CA ASP A 109 22.26 6.55 -19.92
C ASP A 109 21.65 5.34 -20.61
N SER A 110 22.44 4.52 -21.31
CA SER A 110 21.96 3.27 -21.93
C SER A 110 21.56 2.24 -20.87
N MET A 111 22.35 2.10 -19.81
CA MET A 111 22.04 1.23 -18.68
C MET A 111 20.87 1.77 -17.86
N ALA A 112 20.73 3.08 -17.70
CA ALA A 112 19.58 3.68 -17.03
C ALA A 112 18.30 3.61 -17.88
N ALA A 113 18.39 3.74 -19.20
CA ALA A 113 17.27 3.55 -20.11
C ALA A 113 16.82 2.09 -20.14
N LEU A 114 17.78 1.16 -20.06
CA LEU A 114 17.50 -0.27 -19.95
C LEU A 114 16.97 -0.65 -18.57
N VAL A 115 17.54 -0.12 -17.49
CA VAL A 115 16.99 -0.24 -16.13
C VAL A 115 15.61 0.39 -16.09
N ASN A 116 15.35 1.54 -16.70
CA ASN A 116 14.00 2.09 -16.82
C ASN A 116 13.08 1.22 -17.69
N GLY A 117 13.62 0.52 -18.70
CA GLY A 117 12.91 -0.46 -19.52
C GLY A 117 12.74 -1.84 -18.88
N LEU A 118 13.46 -2.13 -17.79
CA LEU A 118 13.39 -3.38 -16.99
C LEU A 118 12.75 -3.16 -15.61
N VAL A 119 12.76 -1.91 -15.13
CA VAL A 119 11.99 -1.35 -14.02
C VAL A 119 10.63 -0.87 -14.54
N SER A 120 10.45 -0.78 -15.86
CA SER A 120 9.16 -1.03 -16.48
C SER A 120 8.92 -2.55 -16.47
N VAL A 121 8.16 -2.95 -15.45
CA VAL A 121 7.32 -4.15 -15.41
C VAL A 121 8.09 -5.47 -15.39
N ARG A 122 8.26 -6.02 -14.18
CA ARG A 122 8.12 -7.49 -14.04
C ARG A 122 6.83 -7.86 -14.78
N PRO A 123 6.86 -8.70 -15.82
CA PRO A 123 5.62 -9.20 -16.40
C PRO A 123 4.87 -9.95 -15.29
N ASN A 124 3.61 -9.59 -15.07
CA ASN A 124 2.61 -10.36 -14.31
C ASN A 124 2.70 -10.42 -12.78
N VAL A 125 2.77 -9.28 -12.09
CA VAL A 125 2.04 -9.18 -10.81
C VAL A 125 1.11 -7.95 -10.79
N THR A 126 1.54 -6.79 -11.30
CA THR A 126 0.75 -5.54 -11.26
C THR A 126 -0.22 -5.29 -12.43
N GLU A 127 -0.03 -5.92 -13.60
CA GLU A 127 -1.06 -5.90 -14.67
C GLU A 127 -2.38 -6.52 -14.20
N ASN A 128 -2.31 -7.50 -13.28
CA ASN A 128 -3.48 -8.14 -12.69
C ASN A 128 -4.09 -7.36 -11.52
N VAL A 129 -3.44 -6.29 -11.03
CA VAL A 129 -3.97 -5.50 -9.91
C VAL A 129 -4.80 -4.35 -10.44
N CYS A 130 -4.24 -3.46 -11.26
CA CYS A 130 -4.99 -2.31 -11.79
C CYS A 130 -5.73 -2.62 -13.09
N PHE A 131 -6.43 -3.75 -13.14
CA PHE A 131 -7.09 -4.27 -14.35
C PHE A 131 -8.24 -3.39 -14.86
N GLN A 132 -8.71 -2.41 -14.06
CA GLN A 132 -9.74 -1.47 -14.49
C GLN A 132 -9.19 -0.20 -15.17
N ASN A 133 -7.86 0.00 -15.18
CA ASN A 133 -7.24 1.11 -15.90
C ASN A 133 -7.64 1.13 -17.37
N ASN A 134 -8.06 2.29 -17.88
CA ASN A 134 -8.31 2.47 -19.31
C ASN A 134 -7.01 2.43 -20.12
N ASP A 135 -7.11 2.28 -21.44
CA ASP A 135 -5.95 2.20 -22.35
C ASP A 135 -5.01 3.43 -22.29
N THR A 136 -5.49 4.55 -21.74
CA THR A 136 -4.74 5.79 -21.54
C THR A 136 -4.15 5.92 -20.12
N GLU A 137 -4.45 4.98 -19.23
CA GLU A 137 -4.06 4.96 -17.81
C GLU A 137 -3.02 3.85 -17.61
N THR A 138 -1.74 4.24 -17.55
CA THR A 138 -0.62 3.29 -17.50
C THR A 138 -0.05 3.07 -16.10
N ILE A 139 -0.56 3.79 -15.10
CA ILE A 139 -0.01 3.80 -13.75
C ILE A 139 -0.77 2.83 -12.84
N CYS A 140 -0.01 1.97 -12.16
CA CYS A 140 -0.45 1.14 -11.06
C CYS A 140 0.62 1.21 -9.97
N TYR A 141 0.24 1.48 -8.72
CA TYR A 141 1.21 1.72 -7.65
C TYR A 141 1.77 0.42 -7.09
N ASP A 142 3.08 0.40 -6.83
CA ASP A 142 3.77 -0.72 -6.21
C ASP A 142 3.85 -0.51 -4.69
N PHE A 143 2.78 -0.91 -4.00
CA PHE A 143 2.71 -0.86 -2.54
C PHE A 143 3.21 -2.17 -1.92
N GLY A 144 3.47 -2.17 -0.61
CA GLY A 144 3.85 -3.39 0.11
C GLY A 144 2.80 -4.51 0.01
N PHE A 145 1.54 -4.16 -0.21
CA PHE A 145 0.46 -5.09 -0.58
C PHE A 145 -0.40 -4.46 -1.68
N PRO A 146 -0.02 -4.63 -2.96
CA PRO A 146 -0.62 -3.91 -4.09
C PRO A 146 -2.13 -4.09 -4.22
N GLU A 147 -2.67 -5.27 -3.88
CA GLU A 147 -4.08 -5.62 -4.00
C GLU A 147 -4.97 -4.81 -3.06
N VAL A 148 -4.47 -4.47 -1.87
CA VAL A 148 -5.17 -3.60 -0.92
C VAL A 148 -4.87 -2.15 -1.20
N GLY A 149 -3.60 -1.82 -1.42
CA GLY A 149 -3.21 -0.43 -1.65
C GLY A 149 -3.83 0.17 -2.92
N ASN A 150 -4.11 -0.64 -3.96
CA ASN A 150 -4.77 -0.18 -5.19
C ASN A 150 -6.27 -0.53 -5.26
N TYR A 151 -6.89 -0.96 -4.16
CA TYR A 151 -8.24 -1.52 -4.16
C TYR A 151 -9.30 -0.57 -4.73
N ASP A 152 -9.35 0.65 -4.20
CA ASP A 152 -10.11 1.78 -4.72
C ASP A 152 -9.29 3.06 -4.60
N LEU A 153 -9.76 4.14 -5.22
CA LEU A 153 -9.01 5.40 -5.27
C LEU A 153 -8.80 6.02 -3.88
N ARG A 154 -9.76 5.90 -2.96
CA ARG A 154 -9.64 6.46 -1.60
C ARG A 154 -8.64 5.66 -0.76
N THR A 155 -8.65 4.33 -0.87
CA THR A 155 -7.64 3.48 -0.24
C THR A 155 -6.24 3.73 -0.82
N THR A 156 -6.16 3.96 -2.14
CA THR A 156 -4.90 4.31 -2.82
C THR A 156 -4.35 5.64 -2.31
N THR A 157 -5.18 6.67 -2.23
CA THR A 157 -4.82 7.95 -1.61
C THR A 157 -4.30 7.76 -0.18
N LEU A 158 -5.03 7.01 0.66
CA LEU A 158 -4.65 6.81 2.06
C LEU A 158 -3.28 6.13 2.18
N THR A 159 -3.02 5.15 1.31
CA THR A 159 -1.73 4.46 1.24
C THR A 159 -0.62 5.43 0.84
N ILE A 160 -0.87 6.30 -0.15
CA ILE A 160 0.08 7.36 -0.58
C ILE A 160 0.37 8.32 0.59
N PHE A 161 -0.63 8.72 1.36
CA PHE A 161 -0.45 9.62 2.51
C PHE A 161 0.51 9.03 3.54
N PHE A 162 0.30 7.79 3.97
CA PHE A 162 1.20 7.16 4.94
C PHE A 162 2.60 6.89 4.37
N MET A 163 2.75 6.67 3.06
CA MET A 163 4.08 6.62 2.44
C MET A 163 4.78 7.98 2.42
N ARG A 164 4.05 9.05 2.09
CA ARG A 164 4.58 10.42 2.12
C ARG A 164 4.93 10.84 3.54
N GLU A 165 4.12 10.46 4.52
CA GLU A 165 4.36 10.73 5.93
C GLU A 165 5.61 10.03 6.44
N HIS A 166 5.81 8.76 6.06
CA HIS A 166 7.06 8.06 6.36
C HIS A 166 8.29 8.83 5.86
N ASN A 167 8.27 9.33 4.62
CA ASN A 167 9.37 10.10 4.04
C ASN A 167 9.52 11.49 4.68
N ARG A 168 8.42 12.12 5.11
CA ARG A 168 8.46 13.37 5.88
C ARG A 168 9.12 13.16 7.23
N LEU A 169 8.72 12.10 7.95
CA LEU A 169 9.29 11.70 9.23
C LEU A 169 10.78 11.37 9.11
N ALA A 170 11.18 10.59 8.10
CA ALA A 170 12.57 10.23 7.89
C ALA A 170 13.46 11.47 7.65
N ARG A 171 12.99 12.45 6.86
CA ARG A 171 13.69 13.73 6.65
C ARG A 171 13.82 14.53 7.93
N ALA A 172 12.72 14.70 8.67
CA ALA A 172 12.72 15.43 9.95
C ALA A 172 13.64 14.76 10.99
N LEU A 173 13.64 13.43 11.06
CA LEU A 173 14.53 12.68 11.94
C LEU A 173 16.00 12.85 11.56
N HIS A 174 16.32 12.93 10.26
CA HIS A 174 17.68 13.17 9.78
C HIS A 174 18.16 14.57 10.12
N GLU A 175 17.31 15.59 10.01
CA GLU A 175 17.62 16.97 10.40
C GLU A 175 17.96 17.09 11.88
N ILE A 176 17.20 16.41 12.75
CA ILE A 176 17.43 16.39 14.20
C ILE A 176 18.60 15.47 14.57
N ASN A 177 18.81 14.38 13.81
CA ASN A 177 19.84 13.38 14.07
C ASN A 177 20.72 13.12 12.83
N PRO A 178 21.62 14.06 12.45
CA PRO A 178 22.40 13.94 11.20
C PRO A 178 23.32 12.71 11.14
N CYS A 179 23.71 12.16 12.29
CA CYS A 179 24.57 10.98 12.39
C CYS A 179 23.82 9.64 12.20
N TRP A 180 22.50 9.63 12.15
CA TRP A 180 21.74 8.40 11.94
C TRP A 180 21.90 7.90 10.51
N LYS A 181 22.22 6.62 10.38
CA LYS A 181 22.25 5.92 9.09
C LYS A 181 20.84 5.57 8.63
N ASP A 182 20.71 5.32 7.34
CA ASP A 182 19.45 5.03 6.65
C ASP A 182 18.59 3.96 7.35
N ASP A 183 19.17 2.81 7.72
CA ASP A 183 18.45 1.73 8.43
C ASP A 183 17.76 2.21 9.72
N ARG A 184 18.42 3.09 10.49
CA ARG A 184 17.84 3.64 11.72
C ARG A 184 16.75 4.65 11.40
N LEU A 185 16.97 5.53 10.42
CA LEU A 185 15.97 6.50 9.97
C LEU A 185 14.70 5.80 9.51
N PHE A 186 14.85 4.78 8.64
CA PHE A 186 13.75 3.96 8.16
C PHE A 186 12.99 3.29 9.30
N LYS A 187 13.68 2.57 10.19
CA LYS A 187 13.02 1.83 11.29
C LYS A 187 12.27 2.76 12.24
N VAL A 188 12.88 3.88 12.64
CA VAL A 188 12.26 4.84 13.55
C VAL A 188 11.09 5.55 12.87
N ALA A 189 11.27 6.05 11.63
CA ALA A 189 10.16 6.68 10.89
C ALA A 189 9.00 5.71 10.66
N ARG A 190 9.28 4.44 10.33
CA ARG A 190 8.26 3.37 10.19
C ARG A 190 7.53 3.15 11.51
N GLN A 191 8.25 3.02 12.61
CA GLN A 191 7.65 2.82 13.93
C GLN A 191 6.75 4.00 14.32
N ILE A 192 7.20 5.23 14.07
CA ILE A 192 6.40 6.43 14.31
C ILE A 192 5.14 6.41 13.43
N ASN A 193 5.28 6.11 12.15
CA ASN A 193 4.15 6.11 11.22
C ASN A 193 3.08 5.06 11.59
N ILE A 194 3.51 3.85 11.97
CA ILE A 194 2.61 2.77 12.43
C ILE A 194 1.85 3.21 13.69
N ALA A 195 2.55 3.80 14.66
CA ALA A 195 1.93 4.27 15.90
C ALA A 195 0.95 5.43 15.66
N THR A 196 1.24 6.31 14.69
CA THR A 196 0.31 7.36 14.28
C THR A 196 -0.95 6.77 13.65
N ALA A 197 -0.80 5.84 12.72
CA ALA A 197 -1.94 5.15 12.11
C ALA A 197 -2.79 4.43 13.18
N ALA A 198 -2.14 3.65 14.07
CA ALA A 198 -2.81 2.95 15.16
C ALA A 198 -3.57 3.91 16.09
N ASN A 199 -2.99 5.07 16.42
CA ASN A 199 -3.67 6.09 17.22
C ASN A 199 -4.93 6.60 16.52
N ILE A 200 -4.85 6.98 15.24
CA ILE A 200 -6.01 7.47 14.47
C ILE A 200 -7.13 6.41 14.45
N PHE A 201 -6.78 5.14 14.17
CA PHE A 201 -7.78 4.07 14.17
C PHE A 201 -8.40 3.84 15.56
N MET A 202 -7.57 3.71 16.60
CA MET A 202 -8.02 3.32 17.94
C MET A 202 -8.67 4.45 18.74
N TYR A 203 -8.21 5.70 18.56
CA TYR A 203 -8.64 6.84 19.37
C TYR A 203 -9.51 7.87 18.62
N GLU A 204 -9.58 7.84 17.29
CA GLU A 204 -10.48 8.73 16.52
C GLU A 204 -11.63 7.96 15.86
N LEU A 205 -11.31 6.95 15.03
CA LEU A 205 -12.32 6.26 14.24
C LEU A 205 -13.18 5.30 15.07
N LEU A 206 -12.56 4.33 15.76
CA LEU A 206 -13.31 3.30 16.48
C LEU A 206 -14.15 3.86 17.64
N PRO A 207 -13.72 4.87 18.42
CA PRO A 207 -14.55 5.45 19.47
C PRO A 207 -15.79 6.16 18.93
N SER A 208 -15.69 6.74 17.73
CA SER A 208 -16.83 7.34 17.01
C SER A 208 -17.86 6.28 16.61
N LEU A 209 -17.42 5.04 16.36
CA LEU A 209 -18.27 3.92 15.94
C LEU A 209 -18.81 3.08 17.10
N LEU A 210 -18.01 2.85 18.13
CA LEU A 210 -18.23 1.87 19.20
C LEU A 210 -18.42 2.51 20.58
N GLY A 211 -18.21 3.83 20.68
CA GLY A 211 -18.31 4.60 21.91
C GLY A 211 -17.03 4.55 22.75
N PHE A 212 -16.39 5.70 22.96
CA PHE A 212 -15.16 5.81 23.75
C PHE A 212 -15.26 5.15 25.14
N ARG A 213 -16.31 5.46 25.91
CA ARG A 213 -16.51 4.88 27.24
C ARG A 213 -16.67 3.36 27.21
N ASN A 214 -17.30 2.83 26.17
CA ASN A 214 -17.44 1.39 26.02
C ASN A 214 -16.05 0.77 25.82
N MET A 215 -15.25 1.31 24.90
CA MET A 215 -13.91 0.78 24.63
C MET A 215 -12.97 0.90 25.84
N VAL A 216 -13.08 1.96 26.65
CA VAL A 216 -12.35 2.07 27.93
C VAL A 216 -12.82 1.00 28.92
N ASN A 217 -14.14 0.82 29.09
CA ASN A 217 -14.69 -0.19 30.01
C ASN A 217 -14.32 -1.63 29.64
N TYR A 218 -14.15 -1.91 28.35
CA TYR A 218 -13.66 -3.20 27.84
C TYR A 218 -12.12 -3.30 27.87
N GLY A 219 -11.42 -2.30 28.42
CA GLY A 219 -9.96 -2.32 28.52
C GLY A 219 -9.27 -2.32 27.16
N ILE A 220 -9.89 -1.74 26.12
CA ILE A 220 -9.31 -1.60 24.77
C ILE A 220 -8.56 -0.28 24.64
N LEU A 221 -9.05 0.78 25.27
CA LEU A 221 -8.40 2.09 25.30
C LEU A 221 -7.99 2.47 26.72
N SER A 222 -7.06 3.41 26.81
CA SER A 222 -6.69 4.09 28.04
C SER A 222 -7.54 5.33 28.21
N GLU A 223 -8.00 5.61 29.43
CA GLU A 223 -8.74 6.85 29.71
C GLU A 223 -7.82 8.09 29.65
N ASN A 224 -6.57 7.90 30.06
CA ASN A 224 -5.54 8.94 30.07
C ASN A 224 -4.34 8.48 29.25
N VAL A 225 -3.55 9.46 28.77
CA VAL A 225 -2.29 9.16 28.09
C VAL A 225 -1.27 8.67 29.10
N GLU A 226 -1.04 7.37 29.10
CA GLU A 226 -0.10 6.72 30.01
C GLU A 226 0.61 5.54 29.34
N HIS A 227 1.72 5.12 29.92
CA HIS A 227 2.36 3.89 29.51
C HIS A 227 1.57 2.70 30.03
N VAL A 228 1.20 1.81 29.12
CA VAL A 228 0.48 0.58 29.47
C VAL A 228 1.45 -0.61 29.50
N SER A 229 1.23 -1.51 30.44
CA SER A 229 1.89 -2.82 30.49
C SER A 229 0.85 -3.92 30.30
N ALA A 230 0.10 -3.83 29.20
CA ALA A 230 -0.98 -4.76 28.87
C ALA A 230 -0.52 -5.99 28.07
N TYR A 231 0.73 -6.05 27.63
CA TYR A 231 1.17 -7.17 26.78
C TYR A 231 1.22 -8.50 27.53
N GLU A 232 0.56 -9.50 26.99
CA GLU A 232 0.53 -10.89 27.46
C GLU A 232 1.33 -11.77 26.49
N ALA A 233 2.37 -12.44 27.01
CA ALA A 233 3.31 -13.19 26.18
C ALA A 233 2.74 -14.49 25.60
N ASP A 234 1.70 -15.03 26.24
CA ASP A 234 0.97 -16.25 25.85
C ASP A 234 -0.31 -15.94 25.05
N ALA A 235 -0.68 -14.68 24.89
CA ALA A 235 -1.79 -14.27 24.03
C ALA A 235 -1.49 -14.60 22.55
N VAL A 236 -2.49 -15.11 21.85
CA VAL A 236 -2.37 -15.57 20.46
C VAL A 236 -2.80 -14.43 19.52
N PRO A 237 -1.88 -13.84 18.71
CA PRO A 237 -2.16 -12.66 17.89
C PRO A 237 -2.83 -13.04 16.56
N LEU A 238 -3.95 -13.77 16.63
CA LEU A 238 -4.71 -14.20 15.45
C LEU A 238 -5.99 -13.39 15.30
N VAL A 239 -6.51 -13.40 14.08
CA VAL A 239 -7.81 -12.81 13.74
C VAL A 239 -8.87 -13.90 13.77
N TYR A 240 -9.96 -13.65 14.48
CA TYR A 240 -11.15 -14.48 14.46
C TYR A 240 -11.78 -14.44 13.06
N ALA A 241 -12.10 -15.61 12.50
CA ALA A 241 -12.78 -15.71 11.21
C ALA A 241 -14.12 -14.96 11.21
N GLU A 242 -14.78 -14.99 12.37
CA GLU A 242 -16.04 -14.35 12.68
C GLU A 242 -15.93 -12.84 12.67
N TYR A 243 -14.77 -12.30 13.12
CA TYR A 243 -14.48 -10.88 13.03
C TYR A 243 -14.37 -10.45 11.57
N ASP A 244 -13.61 -11.17 10.73
CA ASP A 244 -13.48 -10.85 9.30
C ASP A 244 -14.85 -10.78 8.61
N ILE A 245 -15.72 -11.76 8.88
CA ILE A 245 -17.05 -11.80 8.29
C ILE A 245 -17.97 -10.72 8.87
N ALA A 246 -18.03 -10.57 10.20
CA ALA A 246 -18.95 -9.64 10.84
C ALA A 246 -18.62 -8.18 10.53
N THR A 247 -17.34 -7.81 10.44
CA THR A 247 -16.94 -6.42 10.12
C THR A 247 -17.28 -5.99 8.70
N ARG A 248 -17.65 -6.93 7.81
CA ARG A 248 -18.20 -6.59 6.50
C ARG A 248 -19.52 -5.82 6.59
N TYR A 249 -20.14 -5.75 7.78
CA TYR A 249 -21.17 -4.77 8.11
C TYR A 249 -20.80 -3.35 7.64
N PHE A 250 -19.54 -2.92 7.81
CA PHE A 250 -19.09 -1.58 7.42
C PHE A 250 -19.12 -1.34 5.91
N HIS A 251 -19.35 -2.36 5.08
CA HIS A 251 -19.63 -2.13 3.66
C HIS A 251 -20.91 -1.31 3.44
N THR A 252 -21.85 -1.27 4.39
CA THR A 252 -23.03 -0.38 4.32
C THR A 252 -22.66 1.11 4.35
N PHE A 253 -21.42 1.46 4.70
CA PHE A 253 -20.95 2.84 4.76
C PHE A 253 -20.44 3.32 3.39
N LEU A 254 -20.29 2.41 2.42
CA LEU A 254 -19.83 2.71 1.09
C LEU A 254 -20.93 3.42 0.29
N ASP A 255 -20.70 4.70 0.00
CA ASP A 255 -21.49 5.44 -0.98
C ASP A 255 -21.12 4.98 -2.39
N GLY A 256 -22.12 4.76 -3.23
CA GLY A 256 -21.95 4.32 -4.61
C GLY A 256 -21.28 5.36 -5.52
N ARG A 257 -20.96 6.55 -5.00
CA ARG A 257 -20.26 7.62 -5.72
C ARG A 257 -18.98 8.03 -5.02
N VAL A 258 -17.97 8.32 -5.82
CA VAL A 258 -16.73 8.99 -5.40
C VAL A 258 -16.73 10.38 -6.02
N LYS A 259 -17.01 11.39 -5.19
CA LYS A 259 -17.18 12.78 -5.65
C LYS A 259 -15.85 13.52 -5.64
N THR A 260 -15.68 14.39 -6.64
CA THR A 260 -14.52 15.25 -6.81
C THR A 260 -14.89 16.70 -6.48
N TYR A 261 -13.97 17.41 -5.83
CA TYR A 261 -14.21 18.78 -5.37
C TYR A 261 -13.08 19.72 -5.77
N THR A 262 -13.46 20.92 -6.19
CA THR A 262 -12.52 22.02 -6.48
C THR A 262 -11.79 22.50 -5.22
N GLU A 263 -10.77 23.35 -5.40
CA GLU A 263 -10.04 23.97 -4.28
C GLU A 263 -10.93 24.81 -3.34
N SER A 264 -12.07 25.31 -3.83
CA SER A 264 -13.07 26.01 -3.02
C SER A 264 -14.17 25.10 -2.47
N TYR A 265 -13.96 23.77 -2.46
CA TYR A 265 -14.91 22.76 -2.00
C TYR A 265 -16.28 22.75 -2.71
N HIS A 266 -16.35 23.32 -3.91
CA HIS A 266 -17.52 23.14 -4.78
C HIS A 266 -17.44 21.77 -5.47
N TYR A 267 -18.56 21.06 -5.49
CA TYR A 267 -18.74 19.83 -6.27
C TYR A 267 -18.34 20.08 -7.73
N LYS A 268 -17.51 19.19 -8.27
CA LYS A 268 -17.00 19.28 -9.64
C LYS A 268 -17.60 18.18 -10.52
N ASP A 269 -17.41 16.93 -10.13
CA ASP A 269 -17.82 15.73 -10.88
C ASP A 269 -17.85 14.51 -9.96
N GLU A 270 -18.28 13.36 -10.45
CA GLU A 270 -18.29 12.09 -9.71
C GLU A 270 -17.95 10.87 -10.56
N TYR A 271 -17.42 9.84 -9.91
CA TYR A 271 -17.27 8.49 -10.46
C TYR A 271 -18.21 7.54 -9.72
N SER A 272 -18.69 6.50 -10.39
CA SER A 272 -19.32 5.40 -9.66
C SER A 272 -18.25 4.62 -8.89
N TYR A 273 -18.58 4.10 -7.71
CA TYR A 273 -17.60 3.40 -6.88
C TYR A 273 -16.93 2.26 -7.64
N SER A 274 -17.72 1.48 -8.39
CA SER A 274 -17.21 0.34 -9.14
C SER A 274 -16.22 0.70 -10.25
N ASP A 275 -16.39 1.87 -10.88
CA ASP A 275 -15.48 2.40 -11.90
C ASP A 275 -14.16 2.95 -11.32
N THR A 276 -14.07 3.09 -9.99
CA THR A 276 -12.86 3.52 -9.27
C THR A 276 -12.03 2.36 -8.74
N MET A 277 -12.64 1.18 -8.61
CA MET A 277 -11.95 0.01 -8.07
C MET A 277 -10.83 -0.43 -8.99
N PHE A 278 -9.63 -0.68 -8.44
CA PHE A 278 -8.48 -1.16 -9.20
C PHE A 278 -8.13 -0.29 -10.42
N ARG A 279 -8.43 1.02 -10.34
CA ARG A 279 -8.22 1.99 -11.43
C ARG A 279 -7.29 3.13 -11.00
N SER A 280 -6.20 2.79 -10.32
CA SER A 280 -5.28 3.77 -9.72
C SER A 280 -4.68 4.76 -10.73
N GLY A 281 -4.61 4.40 -12.02
CA GLY A 281 -4.12 5.29 -13.06
C GLY A 281 -5.00 6.52 -13.30
N LEU A 282 -6.24 6.51 -12.79
CA LEU A 282 -7.12 7.67 -12.80
C LEU A 282 -6.60 8.81 -11.90
N LEU A 283 -5.85 8.52 -10.83
CA LEU A 283 -5.32 9.55 -9.93
C LEU A 283 -4.32 10.49 -10.60
N GLU A 284 -3.60 9.99 -11.60
CA GLU A 284 -2.55 10.72 -12.33
C GLU A 284 -3.12 11.63 -13.43
N LYS A 285 -4.43 11.60 -13.66
CA LYS A 285 -5.08 12.45 -14.65
C LYS A 285 -5.42 13.81 -14.04
N GLY A 286 -4.72 14.85 -14.49
CA GLY A 286 -5.01 16.23 -14.11
C GLY A 286 -4.81 16.48 -12.62
N LYS A 287 -5.87 16.90 -11.91
CA LYS A 287 -5.87 17.17 -10.46
C LYS A 287 -6.74 16.17 -9.68
N ILE A 288 -7.00 14.98 -10.23
CA ILE A 288 -7.95 14.04 -9.66
C ILE A 288 -7.53 13.58 -8.26
N LEU A 289 -6.24 13.34 -8.04
CA LEU A 289 -5.73 13.01 -6.70
C LEU A 289 -6.19 14.04 -5.68
N GLU A 290 -5.90 15.33 -5.89
CA GLU A 290 -6.30 16.37 -4.94
C GLU A 290 -7.82 16.51 -4.83
N GLU A 291 -8.55 16.36 -5.93
CA GLU A 291 -10.01 16.50 -5.97
C GLU A 291 -10.77 15.38 -5.24
N ILE A 292 -10.31 14.13 -5.36
CA ILE A 292 -10.83 13.00 -4.59
C ILE A 292 -10.44 13.12 -3.12
N ASN A 293 -9.23 13.61 -2.83
CA ASN A 293 -8.78 13.77 -1.46
C ASN A 293 -9.67 14.78 -0.71
N ARG A 294 -10.01 15.93 -1.33
CA ARG A 294 -11.01 16.85 -0.76
C ARG A 294 -12.37 16.17 -0.55
N GLY A 295 -12.77 15.31 -1.49
CA GLY A 295 -13.98 14.49 -1.34
C GLY A 295 -13.92 13.55 -0.16
N THR A 296 -12.78 12.93 0.13
CA THR A 296 -12.62 12.00 1.27
C THR A 296 -12.89 12.67 2.63
N PHE A 297 -12.59 13.98 2.74
CA PHE A 297 -12.88 14.77 3.95
C PHE A 297 -14.26 15.47 3.93
N HIS A 298 -14.81 15.76 2.74
CA HIS A 298 -16.01 16.61 2.60
C HIS A 298 -17.28 15.83 2.25
N GLN A 299 -17.15 14.69 1.56
CA GLN A 299 -18.25 13.82 1.20
C GLN A 299 -18.67 12.98 2.41
N ASN A 300 -19.96 12.98 2.73
CA ASN A 300 -20.51 12.07 3.73
C ASN A 300 -20.41 10.61 3.26
N ALA A 301 -20.23 9.69 4.20
CA ALA A 301 -20.44 8.26 3.96
C ALA A 301 -21.91 7.98 3.55
N ALA A 302 -22.17 6.76 3.06
CA ALA A 302 -23.54 6.30 2.89
C ALA A 302 -24.30 6.32 4.23
N LYS A 303 -25.63 6.25 4.14
CA LYS A 303 -26.46 6.17 5.34
C LYS A 303 -26.12 4.89 6.10
N ILE A 304 -25.81 5.04 7.38
CA ILE A 304 -25.52 3.90 8.26
C ILE A 304 -26.85 3.24 8.62
N ASP A 305 -27.32 2.33 7.75
CA ASP A 305 -28.49 1.50 7.96
C ASP A 305 -28.26 0.07 7.42
N ASP A 306 -29.34 -0.68 7.20
CA ASP A 306 -29.34 -2.04 6.70
C ASP A 306 -29.46 -2.13 5.17
N ILE A 307 -29.43 -1.00 4.47
CA ILE A 307 -29.54 -0.91 3.02
C ILE A 307 -28.16 -0.66 2.42
N GLN A 308 -27.81 -1.49 1.45
CA GLN A 308 -26.58 -1.34 0.69
C GLN A 308 -26.85 -0.50 -0.55
N ASP A 309 -25.94 0.41 -0.87
CA ASP A 309 -26.02 1.20 -2.10
C ASP A 309 -26.08 0.24 -3.31
N PRO A 310 -27.00 0.43 -4.27
CA PRO A 310 -27.12 -0.43 -5.45
C PRO A 310 -25.82 -0.61 -6.23
N GLU A 311 -24.93 0.39 -6.23
CA GLU A 311 -23.62 0.25 -6.86
C GLU A 311 -22.78 -0.87 -6.21
N ILE A 312 -22.93 -1.04 -4.89
CA ILE A 312 -22.19 -2.00 -4.06
C ILE A 312 -22.84 -3.39 -4.09
N SER A 313 -24.18 -3.46 -4.15
CA SER A 313 -24.92 -4.73 -4.16
C SER A 313 -25.22 -5.28 -5.56
N GLU A 314 -25.12 -4.49 -6.63
CA GLU A 314 -25.46 -4.98 -7.98
C GLU A 314 -24.28 -4.93 -8.95
N SER A 315 -23.34 -3.99 -8.80
CA SER A 315 -22.31 -3.70 -9.80
C SER A 315 -20.90 -3.55 -9.22
N TYR A 316 -20.59 -4.20 -8.09
CA TYR A 316 -19.39 -3.88 -7.29
C TYR A 316 -18.07 -3.78 -8.07
N PHE A 317 -17.75 -4.74 -8.94
CA PHE A 317 -16.50 -4.76 -9.74
C PHE A 317 -16.60 -4.08 -11.12
N GLY A 318 -17.67 -3.32 -11.34
CA GLY A 318 -17.85 -2.50 -12.53
C GLY A 318 -18.08 -3.31 -13.79
N LYS A 319 -18.00 -2.64 -14.93
CA LYS A 319 -18.39 -3.23 -16.23
C LYS A 319 -17.29 -4.09 -16.87
N ARG A 320 -16.04 -3.99 -16.39
CA ARG A 320 -14.87 -4.60 -17.05
C ARG A 320 -14.59 -6.02 -16.61
N LEU A 321 -14.76 -6.34 -15.32
CA LEU A 321 -14.60 -7.72 -14.85
C LEU A 321 -15.87 -8.52 -15.10
N GLN A 322 -16.93 -8.17 -14.38
CA GLN A 322 -18.21 -8.86 -14.48
C GLN A 322 -19.29 -7.94 -13.94
N LYS A 323 -20.37 -7.82 -14.73
CA LYS A 323 -21.38 -6.77 -14.56
C LYS A 323 -22.28 -6.95 -13.32
N ALA A 324 -22.33 -8.15 -12.74
CA ALA A 324 -23.20 -8.46 -11.61
C ALA A 324 -22.39 -9.08 -10.47
N HIS A 325 -22.09 -8.26 -9.46
CA HIS A 325 -21.46 -8.69 -8.21
C HIS A 325 -22.14 -7.99 -7.03
N ASP A 326 -22.58 -8.82 -6.10
CA ASP A 326 -23.23 -8.41 -4.86
C ASP A 326 -22.26 -8.63 -3.71
N LEU A 327 -21.64 -7.55 -3.23
CA LEU A 327 -20.66 -7.61 -2.15
C LEU A 327 -21.25 -8.20 -0.86
N PRO A 328 -22.45 -7.80 -0.40
CA PRO A 328 -23.14 -8.47 0.71
C PRO A 328 -23.31 -9.98 0.53
N ALA A 329 -23.80 -10.43 -0.63
CA ALA A 329 -23.99 -11.84 -0.92
C ALA A 329 -22.65 -12.60 -0.95
N ILE A 330 -21.59 -11.99 -1.50
CA ILE A 330 -20.21 -12.52 -1.43
C ILE A 330 -19.77 -12.65 0.03
N GLY A 331 -20.07 -11.66 0.88
CA GLY A 331 -19.77 -11.70 2.32
C GLY A 331 -20.46 -12.85 3.03
N ILE A 332 -21.76 -13.07 2.77
CA ILE A 332 -22.53 -14.19 3.31
C ILE A 332 -21.94 -15.53 2.82
N GLN A 333 -21.70 -15.66 1.52
CA GLN A 333 -21.16 -16.89 0.95
C GLN A 333 -19.74 -17.18 1.45
N ARG A 334 -18.92 -16.15 1.70
CA ARG A 334 -17.59 -16.29 2.30
C ARG A 334 -17.68 -16.82 3.74
N GLY A 335 -18.67 -16.37 4.51
CA GLY A 335 -18.90 -16.93 5.85
C GLY A 335 -19.17 -18.43 5.80
N ARG A 336 -20.02 -18.87 4.86
CA ARG A 336 -20.31 -20.30 4.65
C ARG A 336 -19.06 -21.09 4.22
N ASP A 337 -18.25 -20.54 3.31
CA ASP A 337 -16.99 -21.12 2.84
C ASP A 337 -15.97 -21.30 3.98
N MET A 338 -15.89 -20.31 4.88
CA MET A 338 -15.04 -20.37 6.07
C MET A 338 -15.58 -21.30 7.17
N GLY A 339 -16.81 -21.83 7.02
CA GLY A 339 -17.43 -22.71 8.01
C GLY A 339 -17.72 -22.03 9.35
N ILE A 340 -17.94 -20.71 9.37
CA ILE A 340 -18.32 -20.02 10.59
C ILE A 340 -19.75 -20.42 11.01
N ARG A 341 -20.02 -20.37 12.30
CA ARG A 341 -21.33 -20.75 12.87
C ARG A 341 -22.46 -19.80 12.47
N GLY A 342 -23.70 -20.22 12.72
CA GLY A 342 -24.88 -19.38 12.52
C GLY A 342 -24.93 -18.21 13.50
N TYR A 343 -25.69 -17.17 13.16
CA TYR A 343 -25.92 -15.97 13.96
C TYR A 343 -26.36 -16.30 15.40
N ASN A 344 -27.23 -17.31 15.58
CA ASN A 344 -27.77 -17.65 16.89
C ASN A 344 -26.71 -18.17 17.88
N ASP A 345 -25.66 -18.83 17.39
CA ASP A 345 -24.53 -19.26 18.22
C ASP A 345 -23.72 -18.06 18.73
N TYR A 346 -23.54 -17.04 17.89
CA TYR A 346 -22.85 -15.80 18.29
C TYR A 346 -23.68 -14.94 19.23
N ARG A 347 -25.01 -14.92 19.06
CA ARG A 347 -25.91 -14.33 20.06
C ARG A 347 -25.66 -14.94 21.43
N HIS A 348 -25.61 -16.26 21.51
CA HIS A 348 -25.34 -16.96 22.76
C HIS A 348 -23.96 -16.62 23.33
N LEU A 349 -22.92 -16.66 22.49
CA LEU A 349 -21.55 -16.32 22.88
C LEU A 349 -21.42 -14.88 23.39
N CYS A 350 -22.21 -13.96 22.83
CA CYS A 350 -22.27 -12.56 23.21
C CYS A 350 -23.25 -12.26 24.35
N GLY A 351 -23.75 -13.30 25.04
CA GLY A 351 -24.60 -13.16 26.23
C GLY A 351 -26.05 -12.79 25.94
N LEU A 352 -26.46 -12.76 24.67
CA LEU A 352 -27.86 -12.62 24.29
C LEU A 352 -28.60 -13.96 24.51
N LYS A 353 -29.92 -13.90 24.65
CA LYS A 353 -30.74 -15.11 24.77
C LYS A 353 -30.74 -15.83 23.42
N PRO A 354 -30.41 -17.15 23.39
CA PRO A 354 -30.55 -17.95 22.18
C PRO A 354 -32.00 -17.94 21.71
N ALA A 355 -32.21 -17.65 20.44
CA ALA A 355 -33.52 -17.69 19.82
C ALA A 355 -33.95 -19.16 19.63
N LYS A 356 -35.23 -19.45 19.83
CA LYS A 356 -35.85 -20.76 19.51
C LYS A 356 -36.82 -20.67 18.33
N LYS A 357 -37.22 -19.45 17.98
CA LYS A 357 -38.12 -19.10 16.89
C LYS A 357 -37.80 -17.68 16.43
N PHE A 358 -38.08 -17.34 15.18
CA PHE A 358 -37.72 -16.04 14.60
C PHE A 358 -38.19 -14.83 15.42
N ARG A 359 -39.38 -14.91 16.03
CA ARG A 359 -39.90 -13.84 16.90
C ARG A 359 -39.00 -13.52 18.10
N ASP A 360 -38.13 -14.43 18.52
CA ASP A 360 -37.21 -14.17 19.61
C ASP A 360 -36.10 -13.18 19.22
N PHE A 361 -35.87 -12.92 17.92
CA PHE A 361 -34.96 -11.87 17.44
C PHE A 361 -35.49 -10.44 17.61
N LEU A 362 -36.78 -10.27 17.98
CA LEU A 362 -37.38 -8.96 18.23
C LEU A 362 -36.81 -8.24 19.45
N ASP A 363 -35.93 -8.88 20.21
CA ASP A 363 -35.19 -8.25 21.29
C ASP A 363 -34.11 -7.28 20.80
N VAL A 364 -33.63 -7.44 19.55
CA VAL A 364 -32.57 -6.61 18.95
C VAL A 364 -32.83 -6.23 17.49
N MET A 365 -33.93 -6.66 16.87
CA MET A 365 -34.26 -6.38 15.46
C MET A 365 -35.68 -5.86 15.30
N GLU A 366 -35.90 -5.00 14.29
CA GLU A 366 -37.24 -4.60 13.87
C GLU A 366 -38.05 -5.76 13.25
N ILE A 367 -39.38 -5.71 13.36
CA ILE A 367 -40.28 -6.78 12.93
C ILE A 367 -40.17 -7.07 11.43
N GLU A 368 -39.95 -6.05 10.61
CA GLU A 368 -39.79 -6.17 9.16
C GLU A 368 -38.56 -7.02 8.81
N LYS A 369 -37.45 -6.83 9.53
CA LYS A 369 -36.21 -7.58 9.35
C LYS A 369 -36.36 -9.03 9.82
N VAL A 370 -37.03 -9.25 10.95
CA VAL A 370 -37.33 -10.60 11.46
C VAL A 370 -38.21 -11.38 10.47
N GLU A 371 -39.25 -10.76 9.91
CA GLU A 371 -40.11 -11.41 8.91
C GLU A 371 -39.41 -11.59 7.55
N ALA A 372 -38.40 -10.77 7.21
CA ALA A 372 -37.53 -11.02 6.07
C ALA A 372 -36.65 -12.27 6.30
N LEU A 373 -35.96 -12.35 7.43
CA LEU A 373 -35.15 -13.53 7.79
C LEU A 373 -35.98 -14.81 7.82
N LYS A 374 -37.16 -14.77 8.44
CA LYS A 374 -38.10 -15.91 8.50
C LYS A 374 -38.60 -16.38 7.13
N ARG A 375 -38.60 -15.51 6.11
CA ARG A 375 -38.95 -15.90 4.74
C ARG A 375 -37.77 -16.54 4.00
N LEU A 376 -36.54 -16.25 4.41
CA LEU A 376 -35.32 -16.65 3.72
C LEU A 376 -34.63 -17.88 4.33
N TYR A 377 -34.81 -18.11 5.63
CA TYR A 377 -34.19 -19.20 6.39
C TYR A 377 -35.24 -20.13 6.99
N ASP A 378 -34.93 -21.43 7.04
CA ASP A 378 -35.84 -22.46 7.57
C ASP A 378 -35.97 -22.38 9.09
N THR A 379 -34.85 -22.19 9.80
CA THR A 379 -34.80 -22.05 11.25
C THR A 379 -33.94 -20.86 11.68
N VAL A 380 -34.03 -20.50 12.97
CA VAL A 380 -33.20 -19.42 13.55
C VAL A 380 -31.71 -19.76 13.59
N ASP A 381 -31.38 -21.04 13.60
CA ASP A 381 -29.99 -21.53 13.66
C ASP A 381 -29.31 -21.49 12.28
N ASP A 382 -30.10 -21.44 11.19
CA ASP A 382 -29.60 -21.37 9.81
C ASP A 382 -29.22 -19.94 9.38
N VAL A 383 -29.58 -18.91 10.15
CA VAL A 383 -29.30 -17.51 9.80
C VAL A 383 -27.79 -17.28 9.77
N ASP A 384 -27.25 -16.88 8.62
CA ASP A 384 -25.82 -16.56 8.47
C ASP A 384 -25.42 -15.38 9.40
N LEU A 385 -24.21 -15.43 9.97
CA LEU A 385 -23.72 -14.40 10.90
C LEU A 385 -23.86 -12.98 10.32
N LEU A 386 -23.39 -12.74 9.09
CA LEU A 386 -23.43 -11.41 8.48
C LEU A 386 -24.87 -10.92 8.27
N ALA A 387 -25.77 -11.80 7.84
CA ALA A 387 -27.18 -11.45 7.65
C ALA A 387 -27.85 -11.07 8.98
N GLY A 388 -27.56 -11.82 10.04
CA GLY A 388 -28.02 -11.50 11.39
C GLY A 388 -27.46 -10.17 11.89
N VAL A 389 -26.15 -9.97 11.80
CA VAL A 389 -25.47 -8.72 12.20
C VAL A 389 -26.02 -7.50 11.48
N MET A 390 -26.20 -7.56 10.16
CA MET A 390 -26.78 -6.45 9.38
C MET A 390 -28.24 -6.17 9.73
N SER A 391 -28.94 -7.15 10.30
CA SER A 391 -30.34 -7.02 10.70
C SER A 391 -30.51 -6.46 12.11
N GLU A 392 -29.46 -6.39 12.93
CA GLU A 392 -29.55 -5.83 14.28
C GLU A 392 -29.79 -4.32 14.26
N ASN A 393 -30.53 -3.85 15.26
CA ASN A 393 -30.64 -2.44 15.58
C ASN A 393 -29.35 -1.97 16.26
N HIS A 394 -28.98 -0.72 16.01
CA HIS A 394 -27.84 -0.11 16.68
C HIS A 394 -28.08 -0.02 18.18
N ILE A 395 -27.01 -0.24 18.95
CA ILE A 395 -27.01 0.12 20.37
C ILE A 395 -27.06 1.65 20.47
N GLN A 396 -27.86 2.17 21.41
CA GLN A 396 -28.02 3.61 21.59
C GLN A 396 -26.67 4.33 21.75
N GLY A 397 -26.42 5.29 20.87
CA GLY A 397 -25.23 6.14 20.91
C GLY A 397 -24.00 5.57 20.18
N ILE A 398 -24.12 4.41 19.51
CA ILE A 398 -23.06 3.82 18.68
C ILE A 398 -23.66 3.29 17.36
N TYR A 399 -22.83 2.88 16.40
CA TYR A 399 -23.26 2.57 15.03
C TYR A 399 -23.26 1.07 14.69
N VAL A 400 -23.32 0.22 15.70
CA VAL A 400 -23.30 -1.25 15.54
C VAL A 400 -24.32 -1.92 16.46
N GLY A 401 -24.78 -3.10 16.06
CA GLY A 401 -25.61 -3.96 16.89
C GLY A 401 -24.82 -4.71 17.98
N PRO A 402 -25.52 -5.32 18.95
CA PRO A 402 -24.89 -5.98 20.10
C PRO A 402 -23.97 -7.15 19.73
N THR A 403 -24.29 -7.94 18.71
CA THR A 403 -23.46 -9.09 18.32
C THR A 403 -22.17 -8.62 17.66
N LEU A 404 -22.25 -7.66 16.72
CA LEU A 404 -21.05 -7.08 16.10
C LEU A 404 -20.18 -6.37 17.12
N PHE A 405 -20.78 -5.57 18.01
CA PHE A 405 -20.05 -4.91 19.09
C PHE A 405 -19.23 -5.92 19.92
N CYS A 406 -19.87 -6.99 20.40
CA CYS A 406 -19.21 -8.05 21.16
C CYS A 406 -18.05 -8.72 20.39
N ILE A 407 -18.26 -9.09 19.13
CA ILE A 407 -17.21 -9.71 18.29
C ILE A 407 -16.03 -8.75 18.12
N MET A 408 -16.30 -7.47 17.86
CA MET A 408 -15.26 -6.45 17.70
C MET A 408 -14.50 -6.21 19.00
N MET A 409 -15.17 -6.09 20.16
CA MET A 409 -14.48 -5.92 21.44
C MET A 409 -13.52 -7.07 21.72
N LYS A 410 -13.96 -8.32 21.51
CA LYS A 410 -13.11 -9.51 21.67
C LYS A 410 -11.90 -9.51 20.74
N GLN A 411 -12.06 -9.08 19.48
CA GLN A 411 -10.93 -8.99 18.56
C GLN A 411 -9.94 -7.88 18.96
N TYR A 412 -10.44 -6.73 19.42
CA TYR A 412 -9.57 -5.62 19.82
C TYR A 412 -8.83 -5.89 21.12
N GLU A 413 -9.41 -6.66 22.05
CA GLU A 413 -8.67 -7.21 23.18
C GLU A 413 -7.46 -8.02 22.66
N VAL A 414 -7.68 -8.96 21.74
CA VAL A 414 -6.55 -9.73 21.16
C VAL A 414 -5.49 -8.80 20.58
N TYR A 415 -5.85 -7.79 19.79
CA TYR A 415 -4.86 -6.85 19.23
C TYR A 415 -4.09 -6.06 20.30
N ARG A 416 -4.78 -5.58 21.33
CA ARG A 416 -4.14 -4.79 22.40
C ARG A 416 -3.19 -5.64 23.24
N TYR A 417 -3.65 -6.78 23.71
CA TYR A 417 -2.92 -7.60 24.69
C TYR A 417 -1.86 -8.49 24.02
N SER A 418 -2.00 -8.85 22.74
CA SER A 418 -1.00 -9.69 22.04
C SER A 418 0.04 -8.91 21.22
N ASP A 419 -0.10 -7.59 21.05
CA ASP A 419 0.88 -6.80 20.32
C ASP A 419 2.06 -6.39 21.21
N ARG A 420 3.18 -7.10 21.05
CA ARG A 420 4.44 -6.77 21.74
C ARG A 420 4.91 -5.34 21.48
N PHE A 421 4.55 -4.77 20.32
CA PHE A 421 4.91 -3.43 19.86
C PHE A 421 3.78 -2.41 20.00
N TRP A 422 2.75 -2.72 20.80
CA TRP A 422 1.64 -1.79 21.05
C TRP A 422 2.15 -0.39 21.36
N PHE A 423 1.61 0.62 20.68
CA PHE A 423 2.22 1.95 20.64
C PHE A 423 2.21 2.71 21.97
N GLU A 424 1.35 2.33 22.92
CA GLU A 424 1.31 2.90 24.27
C GLU A 424 2.23 2.18 25.26
N ARG A 425 2.84 1.07 24.86
CA ARG A 425 3.65 0.24 25.74
C ARG A 425 4.92 0.96 26.19
N GLY A 426 5.22 0.96 27.48
CA GLY A 426 6.34 1.73 28.08
C GLY A 426 7.53 0.94 28.61
N ASP A 427 7.46 -0.38 28.70
CA ASP A 427 8.42 -1.25 29.38
C ASP A 427 9.49 -1.88 28.47
N GLN A 428 9.61 -1.44 27.20
CA GLN A 428 10.54 -2.00 26.23
C GLN A 428 11.57 -0.97 25.75
N MET A 429 12.74 -1.45 25.30
CA MET A 429 13.79 -0.59 24.72
C MET A 429 13.33 0.25 23.51
N HIS A 430 12.33 -0.24 22.78
CA HIS A 430 11.73 0.45 21.64
C HIS A 430 10.48 1.25 22.01
N SER A 431 10.07 1.28 23.28
CA SER A 431 8.93 2.06 23.72
C SER A 431 9.13 3.54 23.46
N PHE A 432 8.05 4.21 23.08
CA PHE A 432 8.06 5.67 23.02
C PHE A 432 8.21 6.24 24.43
N SER A 433 8.72 7.47 24.56
CA SER A 433 8.60 8.21 25.82
C SER A 433 7.16 8.68 26.01
N LEU A 434 6.77 8.95 27.25
CA LEU A 434 5.44 9.48 27.54
C LEU A 434 5.17 10.81 26.82
N GLU A 435 6.16 11.69 26.70
CA GLU A 435 6.07 12.93 25.92
C GLU A 435 5.79 12.66 24.44
N THR A 436 6.44 11.63 23.88
CA THR A 436 6.20 11.19 22.50
C THR A 436 4.78 10.64 22.36
N CYS A 437 4.28 9.87 23.33
CA CYS A 437 2.89 9.41 23.35
C CYS A 437 1.91 10.59 23.38
N GLN A 438 2.13 11.58 24.24
CA GLN A 438 1.31 12.80 24.33
C GLN A 438 1.26 13.57 23.01
N SER A 439 2.39 13.75 22.33
CA SER A 439 2.40 14.42 21.02
C SER A 439 1.57 13.69 19.95
N ARG A 440 1.44 12.37 20.05
CA ARG A 440 0.68 11.56 19.08
C ARG A 440 -0.80 11.60 19.30
N VAL A 441 -1.25 11.73 20.54
CA VAL A 441 -2.67 11.96 20.85
C VAL A 441 -3.17 13.27 20.23
N HIS A 442 -2.25 14.19 19.90
CA HIS A 442 -2.55 15.40 19.14
C HIS A 442 -2.35 15.28 17.63
N THR A 443 -1.85 14.15 17.12
CA THR A 443 -1.72 13.91 15.68
C THR A 443 -3.02 13.31 15.16
N SER A 444 -3.69 14.01 14.25
CA SER A 444 -4.95 13.58 13.64
C SER A 444 -4.79 13.25 12.16
N MET A 445 -5.79 12.57 11.58
CA MET A 445 -5.81 12.34 10.13
C MET A 445 -5.70 13.66 9.33
N ASP A 446 -6.33 14.73 9.78
CA ASP A 446 -6.27 16.05 9.13
C ASP A 446 -4.87 16.68 9.10
N SER A 447 -3.98 16.25 10.02
CA SER A 447 -2.61 16.76 10.11
C SER A 447 -1.62 16.07 9.16
N ILE A 448 -2.00 14.88 8.66
CA ILE A 448 -1.24 14.06 7.70
C ILE A 448 -1.65 14.47 6.28
#